data_AF-A0A132GU95-F1
#
_entry.id   AF-A0A132GU95-F1
#
_cell.length_a   1.000
_cell.length_b   1.000
_cell.length_c   1.000
_cell.angle_alpha   90.00
_cell.angle_beta   90.00
_cell.angle_gamma   90.00
#
_symmetry.space_group_name_H-M   'P 1'
#
loop_
_entity.id
_entity.type
_entity.pdbx_description
1 polymer ?
#
loop_
_entity_poly.entity_id
_entity_poly.type
_entity_poly.pdbx_seq_one_letter_code
_entity_poly.pdbx_strand_id
1 'polypeptide(L)' 'GHGKARALAHAIEGGVSQMWTVSVLQMHPKGIIVCDDAACDELKYGTVKYFKDIEKNNI' A
#
# COMPACT_ATOMS: atom_id res chain seq x y z
N GLY A 1 1.00 11.66 1.77
CA GLY A 1 0.04 12.74 1.55
C GLY A 1 -0.85 12.41 0.37
N HIS A 2 -2.03 13.00 0.32
CA HIS A 2 -3.14 12.62 -0.58
C HIS A 2 -2.79 12.43 -2.05
N GLY A 3 -1.87 13.22 -2.62
CA GLY A 3 -1.46 13.06 -4.03
C GLY A 3 -0.85 11.70 -4.39
N LYS A 4 -0.49 10.88 -3.39
CA LYS A 4 0.04 9.52 -3.57
C LYS A 4 -1.00 8.42 -3.30
N ALA A 5 -2.22 8.77 -2.86
CA ALA A 5 -3.21 7.80 -2.41
C ALA A 5 -3.61 6.83 -3.52
N ARG A 6 -3.92 7.36 -4.71
CA ARG A 6 -4.22 6.54 -5.89
C ARG A 6 -3.10 5.57 -6.28
N ALA A 7 -1.86 6.03 -6.24
CA ALA A 7 -0.71 5.18 -6.56
C ALA A 7 -0.56 4.04 -5.54
N LEU A 8 -0.79 4.34 -4.25
CA LEU A 8 -0.74 3.35 -3.17
C LEU A 8 -1.87 2.32 -3.29
N ALA A 9 -3.07 2.76 -3.65
CA ALA A 9 -4.20 1.86 -3.90
C ALA A 9 -3.89 0.85 -5.03
N HIS A 10 -3.32 1.33 -6.14
CA HIS A 10 -2.88 0.43 -7.23
C HIS A 10 -1.69 -0.46 -6.83
N ALA A 11 -0.80 0.02 -5.97
CA ALA A 11 0.35 -0.77 -5.50
C ALA A 11 -0.07 -1.94 -4.60
N ILE A 12 -1.09 -1.77 -3.76
CA ILE A 12 -1.49 -2.73 -2.72
C ILE A 12 -2.70 -3.57 -3.14
N GLU A 13 -3.74 -2.95 -3.70
CA GLU A 13 -5.00 -3.62 -4.03
C GLU A 13 -5.15 -3.96 -5.52
N GLY A 14 -4.39 -3.29 -6.38
CA GLY A 14 -4.37 -3.54 -7.82
C GLY A 14 -3.50 -4.73 -8.22
N GLY A 15 -3.65 -5.19 -9.45
CA GLY A 15 -2.72 -6.16 -10.04
C GLY A 15 -1.44 -5.51 -10.56
N VAL A 16 -0.39 -6.33 -10.75
CA VAL A 16 0.87 -5.89 -11.36
C VAL A 16 0.61 -5.33 -12.76
N SER A 17 1.06 -4.09 -12.99
CA SER A 17 0.89 -3.39 -14.26
C SER A 17 2.04 -2.42 -14.52
N GLN A 18 2.46 -2.33 -15.79
CA GLN A 18 3.44 -1.35 -16.24
C GLN A 18 2.96 0.10 -16.10
N MET A 19 1.64 0.34 -16.10
CA MET A 19 1.07 1.69 -15.87
C MET A 19 1.32 2.17 -14.44
N TRP A 20 1.50 1.24 -13.49
CA TRP A 20 1.76 1.51 -12.09
C TRP A 20 2.98 0.71 -11.65
N THR A 21 4.17 1.17 -12.03
CA THR A 21 5.42 0.42 -11.84
C THR A 21 5.71 0.03 -10.39
N VAL A 22 5.20 0.79 -9.42
CA VAL A 22 5.26 0.45 -7.98
C VAL A 22 4.63 -0.92 -7.66
N SER A 23 3.68 -1.40 -8.47
CA SER A 23 3.05 -2.71 -8.31
C SER A 23 4.03 -3.88 -8.45
N VAL A 24 5.22 -3.67 -9.03
CA VAL A 24 6.30 -4.67 -9.08
C VAL A 24 6.75 -5.10 -7.68
N LEU A 25 6.57 -4.26 -6.66
CA LEU A 25 6.90 -4.61 -5.27
C LEU A 25 6.13 -5.83 -4.76
N GLN A 26 4.96 -6.14 -5.34
CA GLN A 26 4.23 -7.37 -5.03
C GLN A 26 5.02 -8.64 -5.35
N MET A 27 5.96 -8.59 -6.30
CA MET A 27 6.85 -9.70 -6.65
C MET A 27 8.18 -9.68 -5.87
N HIS A 28 8.46 -8.62 -5.11
CA HIS A 28 9.72 -8.51 -4.39
C HIS A 28 9.66 -9.32 -3.08
N PRO A 29 10.62 -10.22 -2.81
CA PRO A 29 10.55 -11.13 -1.66
C PRO A 29 10.64 -10.42 -0.30
N LYS A 30 11.05 -9.15 -0.27
CA LYS A 30 11.20 -8.32 0.94
C LYS A 30 10.75 -6.87 0.70
N GLY A 31 9.56 -6.68 0.12
CA GLY A 31 9.01 -5.35 -0.12
C GLY A 31 8.41 -4.75 1.16
N ILE A 32 8.76 -3.51 1.50
CA ILE A 32 8.16 -2.75 2.61
C ILE A 32 7.75 -1.38 2.05
N ILE A 33 6.52 -0.95 2.35
CA ILE A 33 6.01 0.37 1.98
C ILE A 33 5.66 1.11 3.27
N VAL A 34 6.30 2.27 3.48
CA VAL A 34 6.01 3.16 4.60
C VAL A 34 5.27 4.37 4.05
N CYS A 35 4.11 4.67 4.64
CA CYS A 35 3.25 5.77 4.22
C CYS A 35 2.58 6.44 5.41
N ASP A 36 2.20 7.70 5.22
CA ASP A 36 1.39 8.47 6.16
C ASP A 36 -0.11 8.17 5.97
N ASP A 37 -0.92 8.42 7.00
CA ASP A 37 -2.36 8.13 6.94
C ASP A 37 -3.06 8.86 5.77
N ALA A 38 -2.64 10.08 5.42
CA ALA A 38 -3.18 10.83 4.29
C ALA A 38 -2.90 10.20 2.91
N ALA A 39 -1.94 9.29 2.79
CA ALA A 39 -1.76 8.49 1.57
C ALA A 39 -2.64 7.24 1.55
N CYS A 40 -3.31 6.88 2.65
CA CYS A 40 -4.16 5.70 2.74
C CYS A 40 -5.63 5.96 2.40
N ASP A 41 -6.01 7.20 2.10
CA ASP A 41 -7.41 7.59 1.87
C ASP A 41 -8.14 6.83 0.76
N GLU A 42 -7.42 6.40 -0.29
CA GLU A 42 -8.00 5.64 -1.41
C GLU A 42 -7.94 4.12 -1.19
N LEU A 43 -7.35 3.65 -0.08
CA LEU A 43 -7.37 2.23 0.28
C LEU A 43 -8.69 1.86 0.95
N LYS A 44 -9.09 0.60 0.79
CA LYS A 44 -10.22 0.07 1.56
C LYS A 44 -9.85 0.03 3.04
N TYR A 45 -10.82 0.36 3.88
CA TYR A 45 -10.67 0.27 5.33
C TYR A 45 -10.16 -1.10 5.80
N GLY A 46 -10.64 -2.19 5.18
CA GLY A 46 -10.20 -3.55 5.48
C GLY A 46 -8.71 -3.77 5.22
N THR A 47 -8.17 -3.21 4.14
CA THR A 47 -6.75 -3.30 3.79
C THR A 47 -5.89 -2.57 4.79
N VAL A 48 -6.27 -1.33 5.15
CA VAL A 48 -5.55 -0.54 6.15
C VAL A 48 -5.56 -1.24 7.51
N LYS A 49 -6.73 -1.75 7.93
CA LYS A 49 -6.86 -2.47 9.20
C LYS A 49 -5.99 -3.73 9.22
N TYR A 50 -5.99 -4.51 8.14
CA TYR A 50 -5.20 -5.73 8.02
C TYR A 50 -3.70 -5.48 8.25
N PHE A 51 -3.11 -4.48 7.59
CA PHE A 51 -1.70 -4.16 7.77
C PHE A 51 -1.38 -3.53 9.13
N LYS A 52 -2.28 -2.70 9.67
CA LYS A 52 -2.13 -2.15 11.04
C LYS A 52 -2.17 -3.25 12.10
N ASP A 53 -3.00 -4.28 11.91
CA ASP A 53 -3.08 -5.43 12.83
C ASP A 53 -1.82 -6.30 12.77
N ILE A 54 -1.23 -6.50 11.58
CA ILE A 54 0.04 -7.25 11.41
C ILE A 54 1.19 -6.54 12.11
N GLU A 55 1.32 -5.23 11.90
CA GLU A 55 2.45 -4.44 12.43
C GLU A 55 2.21 -3.89 13.84
N LYS A 56 1.12 -4.28 14.50
CA LYS A 56 0.70 -3.75 15.82
C LYS A 56 1.78 -3.80 16.91
N ASN A 57 2.70 -4.77 16.84
CA ASN A 57 3.77 -4.96 17.83
C ASN A 57 5.15 -4.50 17.33
N ASN A 58 5.24 -4.01 16.09
CA ASN A 58 6.50 -3.68 15.41
C ASN A 58 6.66 -2.17 15.13
N ILE A 59 5.60 -1.40 15.36
CA ILE A 59 5.51 0.06 15.17
C ILE A 59 5.17 0.69 16.53
#